data_AF-A0A2E2ZLK5-F1
#
_entry.id   AF-A0A2E2ZLK5-F1
#
_cell.length_a   1.000
_cell.length_b   1.000
_cell.length_c   1.000
_cell.angle_alpha   90.00
_cell.angle_beta   90.00
_cell.angle_gamma   90.00
#
_symmetry.space_group_name_H-M   'P 1'
#
loop_
_entity.id
_entity.type
_entity.pdbx_description
1 polymer ?
#
loop_
_entity_poly.entity_id
_entity_poly.type
_entity_poly.pdbx_seq_one_letter_code
_entity_poly.pdbx_strand_id
1 'polypeptide(L)' 'MNECKVAVIGATGAVGQVFLKIAEERQFPISEIRLCASERSIG' A
#
# COMPACT_ATOMS: atom_id res chain seq x y z
N MET A 1 -16.11 -9.58 4.86
CA MET A 1 -15.65 -8.75 3.74
C MET A 1 -14.81 -9.63 2.85
N ASN A 2 -15.04 -9.63 1.54
CA ASN A 2 -14.20 -10.41 0.62
C ASN A 2 -12.81 -9.76 0.54
N GLU A 3 -11.77 -10.58 0.41
CA GLU A 3 -10.40 -10.09 0.27
C GLU A 3 -10.26 -9.26 -1.02
N CYS A 4 -9.48 -8.17 -0.93
CA CYS A 4 -9.33 -7.18 -1.99
C CYS A 4 -7.90 -7.13 -2.50
N LYS A 5 -7.74 -6.97 -3.82
CA LYS A 5 -6.46 -6.63 -4.44
C LYS A 5 -6.28 -5.11 -4.39
N VAL A 6 -5.19 -4.65 -3.76
CA VAL A 6 -4.94 -3.23 -3.49
C VAL A 6 -3.69 -2.76 -4.23
N ALA A 7 -3.77 -1.63 -4.91
CA ALA A 7 -2.62 -0.92 -5.45
C ALA A 7 -2.43 0.41 -4.72
N VAL A 8 -1.24 0.65 -4.16
CA VAL A 8 -0.90 1.87 -3.43
C VAL A 8 0.00 2.74 -4.31
N ILE A 9 -0.55 3.85 -4.81
CA ILE A 9 0.20 4.82 -5.61
C ILE A 9 0.90 5.82 -4.68
N GLY A 10 2.20 6.01 -4.88
CA GLY A 10 3.02 6.85 -3.99
C GLY A 10 3.37 6.14 -2.68
N ALA A 11 3.58 4.82 -2.74
CA ALA A 11 3.90 4.00 -1.57
C ALA A 11 5.14 4.51 -0.80
N THR A 12 6.08 5.17 -1.47
CA THR A 12 7.29 5.76 -0.85
C THR A 12 7.06 7.12 -0.16
N GLY A 13 5.91 7.76 -0.38
CA GLY A 13 5.58 9.04 0.25
C GLY A 13 5.09 8.88 1.68
N ALA A 14 5.10 9.97 2.46
CA ALA A 14 4.67 9.97 3.86
C ALA A 14 3.25 9.39 4.05
N VAL A 15 2.31 9.74 3.18
CA VAL A 15 0.93 9.23 3.24
C VAL A 15 0.87 7.74 2.89
N GLY A 16 1.60 7.29 1.87
CA GLY A 16 1.65 5.89 1.48
C GLY A 16 2.17 4.99 2.61
N GLN A 17 3.22 5.43 3.29
CA GLN A 17 3.78 4.72 4.45
C GLN A 17 2.79 4.65 5.62
N VAL A 18 2.10 5.75 5.93
CA VAL A 18 1.07 5.77 6.97
C VAL A 18 -0.12 4.87 6.62
N PHE A 19 -0.56 4.87 5.36
CA PHE A 19 -1.61 3.99 4.89
C PHE A 19 -1.24 2.52 5.09
N LEU A 20 -0.03 2.12 4.70
CA LEU A 20 0.45 0.74 4.86
C LEU A 20 0.45 0.31 6.32
N LYS A 21 0.95 1.17 7.22
CA LYS A 21 0.94 0.95 8.66
C LYS A 21 -0.49 0.75 9.21
N ILE A 22 -1.41 1.64 8.86
CA ILE A 22 -2.81 1.55 9.32
C ILE A 22 -3.49 0.31 8.73
N ALA A 23 -3.23 -0.02 7.46
CA ALA A 23 -3.80 -1.19 6.81
C ALA A 23 -3.38 -2.49 7.52
N GLU A 24 -2.12 -2.58 7.94
CA GLU A 24 -1.60 -3.68 8.74
C GLU A 24 -2.23 -3.72 10.15
N GLU A 25 -2.21 -2.60 10.88
CA GLU A 25 -2.79 -2.48 12.23
C GLU A 25 -4.29 -2.83 12.27
N ARG A 26 -5.03 -2.53 11.20
CA ARG A 26 -6.47 -2.79 11.08
C ARG A 26 -6.79 -4.16 10.49
N GLN A 27 -5.78 -4.97 10.16
CA GLN A 27 -5.95 -6.22 9.41
C GLN A 27 -6.86 -6.03 8.19
N PHE A 28 -6.60 -4.97 7.42
CA PHE A 28 -7.39 -4.65 6.24
C PHE A 28 -7.35 -5.87 5.28
N PRO A 29 -8.49 -6.31 4.73
CA PRO A 29 -8.60 -7.59 4.03
C PRO A 29 -7.95 -7.51 2.64
N ILE A 30 -6.62 -7.54 2.59
CA ILE A 30 -5.82 -7.46 1.36
C ILE A 30 -5.39 -8.88 0.96
N SER A 31 -5.84 -9.36 -0.20
CA SER A 31 -5.36 -10.63 -0.78
C SER A 31 -4.07 -10.45 -1.59
N GLU A 32 -3.87 -9.28 -2.19
CA GLU A 32 -2.69 -8.96 -3.00
C GLU A 32 -2.41 -7.47 -2.91
N ILE A 33 -1.15 -7.08 -2.74
CA ILE A 33 -0.75 -5.67 -2.69
C ILE A 33 0.29 -5.35 -3.75
N ARG A 34 0.05 -4.26 -4.49
CA ARG A 34 1.02 -3.69 -5.44
C ARG A 34 1.44 -2.30 -4.97
N LEU A 35 2.72 -2.16 -4.65
CA LEU A 35 3.31 -0.88 -4.26
C LEU A 35 3.84 -0.17 -5.51
N CYS A 36 3.30 1.01 -5.79
CA CYS A 36 3.66 1.79 -6.96
C CYS A 36 4.34 3.09 -6.52
N ALA A 37 5.45 3.44 -7.17
CA ALA A 37 6.16 4.70 -7.00
C ALA A 37 6.60 5.24 -8.37
N SER A 38 7.06 6.49 -8.40
CA SER A 38 7.66 7.06 -9.62
C SER A 38 8.97 6.36 -9.98
N GLU A 39 9.38 6.41 -11.24
CA GLU A 39 10.63 5.80 -11.73
C GLU A 39 11.87 6.27 -10.97
N ARG A 40 11.92 7.57 -10.59
CA ARG A 40 12.98 8.13 -9.73
C ARG A 40 13.09 7.52 -8.33
N SER A 41 12.09 6.74 -7.92
CA SER A 41 12.02 6.06 -6.63
C SER A 41 12.29 4.56 -6.74
N ILE A 42 12.66 4.08 -7.94
CA ILE A 42 13.21 2.74 -8.13
C ILE A 42 14.60 2.74 -7.48
N GLY A 43 14.79 1.85 -6.50
CA GLY A 43 16.02 1.67 -5.73
C GLY A 43 16.06 0.30 -5.11
#